data_AF-A0A6N9UM99-F1
#
_entry.id   AF-A0A6N9UM99-F1
#
_cell.length_a   1.000
_cell.length_b   1.000
_cell.length_c   1.000
_cell.angle_alpha   90.00
_cell.angle_beta   90.00
_cell.angle_gamma   90.00
#
_symmetry.space_group_name_H-M   'P 1'
#
loop_
_entity.id
_entity.type
_entity.pdbx_description
1 polymer ?
#
loop_
_entity_poly.entity_id
_entity_poly.type
_entity_poly.pdbx_seq_one_letter_code
_entity_poly.pdbx_strand_id
1 'polypeptide(L)' 'VHCAGGMRAAVAASVLDAAGREVVAVDDGFAAAADAGLPLVTPSDDAAA' A
#
# COMPACT_ATOMS: atom_id res chain seq x y z
N VAL A 1 -2.19 3.70 2.98
CA VAL A 1 -1.36 2.53 3.35
C VAL A 1 -1.99 1.27 2.79
N HIS A 2 -1.18 0.32 2.32
CA HIS A 2 -1.67 -0.92 1.72
C HIS A 2 -0.98 -2.13 2.35
N CYS A 3 -1.70 -3.25 2.37
CA CYS A 3 -1.20 -4.58 2.69
C CYS A 3 -2.04 -5.60 1.92
N ALA A 4 -1.40 -6.61 1.34
CA ALA A 4 -2.02 -7.64 0.48
C ALA A 4 -3.25 -8.37 1.07
N GLY A 5 -3.54 -8.26 2.37
CA GLY A 5 -4.69 -8.88 3.03
C GLY A 5 -5.46 -7.97 3.99
N GLY A 6 -5.33 -6.65 3.87
CA GLY A 6 -6.15 -5.67 4.59
C GLY A 6 -5.84 -5.47 6.09
N MET A 7 -5.66 -6.52 6.89
CA MET A 7 -5.49 -6.42 8.35
C MET A 7 -4.34 -5.46 8.74
N ARG A 8 -3.16 -5.60 8.13
CA ARG A 8 -2.03 -4.73 8.47
C ARG A 8 -2.21 -3.31 7.95
N ALA A 9 -2.94 -3.12 6.85
CA ALA A 9 -3.27 -1.79 6.36
C ALA A 9 -4.19 -1.08 7.36
N ALA A 10 -5.19 -1.78 7.92
CA ALA A 10 -6.07 -1.23 8.93
C ALA A 10 -5.33 -0.86 10.23
N VAL A 11 -4.44 -1.74 10.72
CA VAL A 11 -3.60 -1.44 11.90
C VAL A 11 -2.66 -0.27 11.65
N ALA A 12 -2.01 -0.21 10.48
CA ALA A 12 -1.12 0.91 10.16
C ALA A 12 -1.90 2.22 10.02
N ALA A 13 -3.10 2.19 9.43
CA ALA A 13 -3.95 3.36 9.28
C ALA A 13 -4.41 3.90 10.64
N SER A 14 -4.81 3.05 11.59
CA SER A 14 -5.22 3.51 12.92
C SER A 14 -4.08 4.17 13.69
N VAL A 15 -2.85 3.65 13.58
CA VAL A 15 -1.66 4.27 14.18
C VAL A 15 -1.37 5.64 13.56
N LEU A 16 -1.50 5.77 12.24
CA LEU A 16 -1.27 7.04 11.53
C LEU A 16 -2.35 8.08 11.82
N ASP A 17 -3.61 7.65 11.89
CA ASP A 17 -4.76 8.49 12.25
C ASP A 17 -4.61 9.01 13.69
N ALA A 18 -4.25 8.14 14.64
CA ALA A 18 -3.95 8.52 16.02
C ALA A 18 -2.76 9.50 16.12
N ALA A 19 -1.85 9.48 15.15
CA ALA A 19 -0.74 10.45 15.03
C ALA A 19 -1.14 11.75 14.32
N GLY A 20 -2.41 11.95 13.99
CA GLY A 20 -2.94 13.15 13.33
C GLY A 20 -2.60 13.24 11.84
N ARG A 21 -2.37 12.10 11.18
CA ARG A 21 -2.09 12.07 9.74
C ARG A 21 -3.34 11.67 8.97
N GLU A 22 -3.67 12.47 7.95
CA GLU A 22 -4.62 12.10 6.91
C GLU A 22 -4.16 10.81 6.22
N VAL A 23 -4.98 9.77 6.27
CA VAL A 23 -4.60 8.43 5.80
C VAL A 23 -5.80 7.69 5.20
N VAL A 24 -5.54 6.94 4.13
CA VAL A 24 -6.50 6.00 3.52
C VAL A 24 -5.94 4.59 3.62
N ALA A 25 -6.71 3.65 4.15
CA ALA A 25 -6.40 2.22 4.13
C ALA A 25 -6.88 1.60 2.81
N VAL A 26 -5.98 0.91 2.10
CA VAL A 26 -6.30 0.17 0.87
C VAL A 26 -6.09 -1.32 1.14
N ASP A 27 -7.18 -2.07 1.19
CA ASP A 27 -7.20 -3.50 1.53
C ASP A 27 -7.27 -4.43 0.32
N ASP A 28 -7.49 -3.89 -0.88
CA ASP A 28 -7.51 -4.63 -2.14
C ASP A 28 -6.13 -5.21 -2.52
N GLY A 29 -6.09 -6.23 -3.38
CA GLY A 29 -4.86 -6.84 -3.84
C GLY A 29 -3.96 -5.87 -4.62
N PHE A 30 -2.63 -5.94 -4.41
CA PHE A 30 -1.69 -5.00 -5.06
C PHE A 30 -1.80 -5.01 -6.60
N ALA A 31 -2.05 -6.16 -7.21
CA ALA A 31 -2.19 -6.28 -8.67
C ALA A 31 -3.42 -5.53 -9.22
N ALA A 32 -4.49 -5.36 -8.43
CA ALA A 32 -5.69 -4.63 -8.85
C ALA A 32 -5.41 -3.15 -9.16
N ALA A 33 -4.30 -2.60 -8.64
CA ALA A 33 -3.88 -1.25 -8.98
C ALA A 33 -3.61 -1.08 -10.49
N ALA A 34 -3.09 -2.10 -11.19
CA ALA A 34 -2.90 -2.03 -12.63
C ALA A 34 -4.24 -1.96 -13.38
N ASP A 35 -5.21 -2.77 -12.97
CA ASP A 35 -6.56 -2.77 -13.57
C ASP A 35 -7.30 -1.45 -13.32
N ALA A 36 -7.00 -0.77 -12.20
CA ALA A 36 -7.46 0.57 -11.89
C ALA A 36 -6.73 1.69 -12.66
N GLY A 37 -5.77 1.36 -13.52
CA GLY A 37 -4.98 2.31 -14.31
C GLY A 37 -3.86 3.02 -13.54
N LEU A 38 -3.48 2.50 -12.37
CA LEU A 38 -2.38 3.03 -11.58
C LEU A 38 -1.03 2.45 -12.07
N PRO A 39 0.04 3.26 -12.09
CA PRO A 39 1.36 2.78 -12.51
C PRO A 39 1.93 1.80 -11.48
N LEU A 40 2.42 0.65 -11.95
CA LEU A 40 3.21 -0.29 -11.15
C LEU A 40 4.68 -0.15 -11.48
N VAL A 41 5.52 -0.07 -10.45
CA VAL A 41 6.98 -0.08 -10.58
C VAL A 41 7.47 -1.43 -10.08
N THR A 42 8.14 -2.17 -10.95
CA THR A 42 8.88 -3.38 -10.55
C THR A 42 10.29 -2.96 -10.12
N PRO A 43 10.92 -3.68 -9.17
CA PRO A 43 12.33 -3.48 -8.89
C PRO A 43 13.14 -3.53 -10.18
N SER A 44 14.04 -2.57 -10.38
CA SER A 44 15.11 -2.70 -11.37
C SER A 44 16.18 -3.64 -10.82
N ASP A 45 16.77 -4.47 -11.67
CA ASP A 45 17.84 -5.41 -11.27
C ASP A 45 19.09 -4.72 -10.66
N ASP A 46 19.23 -3.39 -10.80
CA ASP A 46 20.34 -2.60 -10.24
C ASP A 46 20.32 -2.47 -8.70
N ALA A 47 19.27 -2.90 -8.01
CA ALA A 47 19.18 -2.84 -6.54
C ALA A 47 19.84 -4.04 -5.82
N ALA A 48 20.42 -4.99 -6.58
CA ALA A 48 21.09 -6.18 -6.06
C ALA A 48 22.64 -6.12 -6.09
N ALA A 49 23.22 -4.95 -6.40
CA ALA A 49 24.67 -4.71 -6.40
C ALA A 49 25.13 -3.93 -5.16
#